data_AF-A0A5C7WT29-F1
#
_entry.id   AF-A0A5C7WT29-F1
#
_cell.length_a   1.000
_cell.length_b   1.000
_cell.length_c   1.000
_cell.angle_alpha   90.00
_cell.angle_beta   90.00
_cell.angle_gamma   90.00
#
_symmetry.space_group_name_H-M   'P 1'
#
loop_
_entity.id
_entity.type
_entity.pdbx_description
1 polymer ?
#
loop_
_entity_poly.entity_id
_entity_poly.type
_entity_poly.pdbx_seq_one_letter_code
_entity_poly.pdbx_strand_id
1 'polypeptide(L)'
;MTDHEALRAWAYLSAVAEPPCRELAALVAAAGAVEAAQRVRRGAVSPALAERTAARRELDTATTDLEMLDRRGGRLVTPDDEEWPRLAFASFAGADLRARPTGIAPLALWVIGPQRLDEIHHRAAAIVGTRAATAYGQHVAGELAAGLAEHDVGIISGGAIVL
;
A
#
# COMPACT_ATOMS: atom_id res chain seq x y z
N MET A 1 10.43 -4.41 -21.88
CA MET A 1 9.05 -4.05 -22.32
C MET A 1 8.00 -4.60 -21.35
N THR A 2 8.13 -5.86 -20.92
CA THR A 2 7.26 -6.54 -19.94
C THR A 2 7.16 -5.83 -18.58
N ASP A 3 8.27 -5.31 -18.06
CA ASP A 3 8.30 -4.75 -16.70
C ASP A 3 7.50 -3.43 -16.60
N HIS A 4 7.54 -2.61 -17.65
CA HIS A 4 6.79 -1.36 -17.69
C HIS A 4 5.28 -1.60 -17.87
N GLU A 5 4.90 -2.66 -18.59
CA GLU A 5 3.50 -3.09 -18.69
C GLU A 5 2.98 -3.63 -17.36
N ALA A 6 3.77 -4.47 -16.68
CA ALA A 6 3.44 -4.98 -15.35
C ALA A 6 3.28 -3.84 -14.33
N LEU A 7 4.19 -2.85 -14.33
CA LEU A 7 4.11 -1.71 -13.43
C LEU A 7 2.84 -0.87 -13.66
N ARG A 8 2.48 -0.61 -14.92
CA ARG A 8 1.23 0.07 -15.28
C ARG A 8 0.01 -0.73 -14.85
N ALA A 9 0.04 -2.04 -14.98
CA ALA A 9 -1.04 -2.91 -14.52
C ALA A 9 -1.21 -2.82 -13.00
N TRP A 10 -0.12 -2.88 -12.23
CA TRP A 10 -0.13 -2.70 -10.78
C TRP A 10 -0.65 -1.33 -10.37
N ALA A 11 -0.20 -0.25 -11.03
CA ALA A 11 -0.68 1.10 -10.79
C ALA A 11 -2.20 1.20 -11.00
N TYR A 12 -2.69 0.73 -12.16
CA TYR A 12 -4.12 0.70 -12.48
C TYR A 12 -4.92 -0.10 -11.44
N LEU A 13 -4.50 -1.33 -11.14
CA LEU A 13 -5.19 -2.21 -10.20
C LEU A 13 -5.25 -1.62 -8.78
N SER A 14 -4.20 -0.92 -8.35
CA SER A 14 -4.18 -0.28 -7.03
C SER A 14 -5.14 0.93 -6.91
N ALA A 15 -5.55 1.52 -8.05
CA ALA A 15 -6.41 2.71 -8.08
C ALA A 15 -7.88 2.41 -8.45
N VAL A 16 -8.13 1.31 -9.17
CA VAL A 16 -9.43 0.99 -9.79
C VAL A 16 -10.50 0.55 -8.78
N ALA A 17 -10.11 0.02 -7.62
CA ALA A 17 -11.02 -0.42 -6.56
C ALA A 17 -10.63 0.25 -5.24
N GLU A 18 -11.63 0.54 -4.40
CA GLU A 18 -11.37 1.02 -3.04
C GLU A 18 -10.69 -0.09 -2.21
N PRO A 19 -9.49 0.14 -1.66
CA PRO A 19 -8.81 -0.85 -0.85
C PRO A 19 -9.42 -0.93 0.56
N PRO A 20 -9.37 -2.11 1.20
CA PRO A 20 -8.92 -3.39 0.66
C PRO A 20 -10.00 -4.08 -0.20
N CYS A 21 -9.60 -4.68 -1.33
CA CYS A 21 -10.49 -5.45 -2.21
C CYS A 21 -9.98 -6.88 -2.39
N ARG A 22 -10.65 -7.84 -1.73
CA ARG A 22 -10.23 -9.26 -1.71
C ARG A 22 -10.42 -9.94 -3.05
N GLU A 23 -11.51 -9.63 -3.73
CA GLU A 23 -11.85 -10.18 -5.05
C GLU A 23 -10.81 -9.77 -6.09
N LEU A 24 -10.33 -8.52 -6.01
CA LEU A 24 -9.25 -8.04 -6.87
C LEU A 24 -7.92 -8.71 -6.53
N ALA A 25 -7.57 -8.82 -5.25
CA ALA A 25 -6.37 -9.54 -4.82
C ALA A 25 -6.37 -11.01 -5.25
N ALA A 26 -7.52 -11.69 -5.16
CA ALA A 26 -7.67 -13.07 -5.63
C ALA A 26 -7.52 -13.19 -7.15
N LEU A 27 -8.07 -12.23 -7.91
CA LEU A 27 -7.91 -12.19 -9.37
C LEU A 27 -6.43 -12.03 -9.76
N VAL A 28 -5.72 -11.09 -9.11
CA VAL A 28 -4.30 -10.86 -9.35
C VAL A 28 -3.47 -12.09 -8.99
N ALA A 29 -3.75 -12.73 -7.85
CA ALA A 29 -3.06 -13.95 -7.45
C ALA A 29 -3.28 -15.11 -8.44
N ALA A 30 -4.46 -15.20 -9.06
CA ALA A 30 -4.80 -16.28 -9.99
C ALA A 30 -4.31 -16.04 -11.43
N ALA A 31 -4.28 -14.79 -11.89
CA ALA A 31 -4.03 -14.46 -13.30
C ALA A 31 -2.77 -13.63 -13.56
N GLY A 32 -2.16 -13.07 -12.50
CA GLY A 32 -1.12 -12.05 -12.61
C GLY A 32 -1.68 -10.64 -12.86
N ALA A 33 -0.89 -9.61 -12.59
CA ALA A 33 -1.34 -8.22 -12.64
C ALA A 33 -1.79 -7.78 -14.04
N VAL A 34 -1.04 -8.12 -15.09
CA VAL A 34 -1.35 -7.69 -16.47
C VAL A 34 -2.70 -8.24 -16.94
N GLU A 35 -2.92 -9.55 -16.82
CA GLU A 35 -4.18 -10.19 -17.21
C GLU A 35 -5.35 -9.74 -16.33
N ALA A 36 -5.13 -9.59 -15.01
CA ALA A 36 -6.14 -9.05 -14.11
C ALA A 36 -6.58 -7.64 -14.52
N ALA A 37 -5.63 -6.76 -14.85
CA ALA A 37 -5.92 -5.40 -15.32
C ALA A 37 -6.75 -5.42 -16.61
N GLN A 38 -6.39 -6.27 -17.58
CA GLN A 38 -7.15 -6.41 -18.83
C GLN A 38 -8.58 -6.90 -18.59
N ARG A 39 -8.78 -7.87 -17.69
CA ARG A 39 -10.12 -8.36 -17.34
C ARG A 39 -10.98 -7.29 -16.68
N VAL A 40 -10.42 -6.54 -15.73
CA VAL A 40 -11.14 -5.45 -15.05
C VAL A 40 -11.55 -4.37 -16.06
N ARG A 41 -10.66 -3.95 -16.96
CA ARG A 41 -10.97 -2.97 -18.04
C ARG A 41 -12.13 -3.42 -18.92
N ARG A 42 -12.16 -4.71 -19.28
CA ARG A 42 -13.22 -5.30 -20.11
C ARG A 42 -14.51 -5.60 -19.32
N GLY A 43 -14.49 -5.51 -17.99
CA GLY A 43 -15.56 -6.02 -17.13
C GLY A 43 -15.70 -7.54 -17.15
N ALA A 44 -14.68 -8.26 -17.63
CA ALA A 44 -14.64 -9.72 -17.71
C ALA A 44 -14.21 -10.33 -16.36
N VAL A 45 -14.92 -9.94 -15.31
CA VAL A 45 -14.66 -10.32 -13.92
C VAL A 45 -15.96 -10.81 -13.25
N SER A 46 -15.88 -11.29 -12.02
CA SER A 46 -17.10 -11.67 -11.28
C SER A 46 -18.04 -10.47 -11.12
N PRO A 47 -19.37 -10.68 -11.03
CA PRO A 47 -20.33 -9.59 -10.84
C PRO A 47 -20.00 -8.66 -9.67
N ALA A 48 -19.54 -9.23 -8.55
CA ALA A 48 -19.12 -8.47 -7.37
C ALA A 48 -17.91 -7.57 -7.66
N LEU A 49 -16.90 -8.05 -8.40
CA LEU A 49 -15.74 -7.24 -8.74
C LEU A 49 -16.08 -6.20 -9.82
N ALA A 50 -16.99 -6.52 -10.74
CA ALA A 50 -17.50 -5.58 -11.73
C ALA A 50 -18.19 -4.39 -11.05
N GLU A 51 -19.03 -4.63 -10.05
CA GLU A 51 -19.67 -3.57 -9.25
C GLU A 51 -18.64 -2.69 -8.52
N ARG A 52 -17.67 -3.32 -7.84
CA ARG A 52 -16.60 -2.60 -7.10
C ARG A 52 -15.70 -1.75 -7.97
N THR A 53 -15.57 -2.08 -9.25
CA THR A 53 -14.67 -1.39 -10.20
C THR A 53 -15.44 -0.50 -11.19
N ALA A 54 -16.77 -0.58 -11.24
CA ALA A 54 -17.60 0.10 -12.23
C ALA A 54 -17.32 1.60 -12.36
N ALA A 55 -17.09 2.28 -11.23
CA ALA A 55 -16.86 3.72 -11.19
C ALA A 55 -15.51 4.16 -11.80
N ARG A 56 -14.50 3.27 -11.83
CA ARG A 56 -13.13 3.64 -12.19
C ARG A 56 -12.50 2.74 -13.26
N ARG A 57 -13.15 1.65 -13.68
CA ARG A 57 -12.56 0.69 -14.63
C ARG A 57 -12.12 1.31 -15.96
N GLU A 58 -12.78 2.39 -16.39
CA GLU A 58 -12.50 3.12 -17.64
C GLU A 58 -11.48 4.27 -17.44
N LEU A 59 -11.14 4.60 -16.18
CA LEU A 59 -10.18 5.63 -15.81
C LEU A 59 -8.79 5.02 -15.69
N ASP A 60 -8.13 4.77 -16.82
CA ASP A 60 -6.73 4.31 -16.84
C ASP A 60 -5.75 5.49 -16.73
N THR A 61 -5.51 5.95 -15.50
CA THR A 61 -4.55 7.02 -15.19
C THR A 61 -3.14 6.51 -14.88
N ALA A 62 -2.91 5.19 -14.97
CA ALA A 62 -1.70 4.54 -14.49
C ALA A 62 -0.40 5.16 -15.02
N THR A 63 -0.35 5.48 -16.32
CA THR A 63 0.84 6.11 -16.92
C THR A 63 1.09 7.49 -16.30
N THR A 64 0.07 8.34 -16.25
CA THR A 64 0.16 9.69 -15.68
C THR A 64 0.53 9.66 -14.20
N ASP A 65 -0.04 8.71 -13.43
CA ASP A 65 0.23 8.58 -12.00
C ASP A 65 1.66 8.13 -11.73
N LEU A 66 2.18 7.19 -12.52
CA LEU A 66 3.58 6.75 -12.43
C LEU A 66 4.56 7.87 -12.80
N GLU A 67 4.29 8.64 -13.85
CA GLU A 67 5.10 9.80 -14.21
C GLU A 67 5.05 10.90 -13.12
N MET A 68 3.89 11.11 -12.51
CA MET A 68 3.72 12.03 -11.38
C MET A 68 4.49 11.58 -10.14
N LEU A 69 4.56 10.28 -9.91
CA LEU A 69 5.29 9.67 -8.80
C LEU A 69 6.80 9.79 -9.01
N ASP A 70 7.28 9.46 -10.21
CA ASP A 70 8.69 9.56 -10.61
C ASP A 70 9.22 10.99 -10.46
N ARG A 71 8.46 12.00 -10.94
CA ARG A 71 8.81 13.42 -10.77
C ARG A 71 8.95 13.87 -9.31
N ARG A 72 8.37 13.14 -8.36
CA ARG A 72 8.45 13.41 -6.91
C ARG A 72 9.53 12.57 -6.22
N GLY A 73 10.35 11.84 -6.98
CA GLY A 73 11.33 10.90 -6.43
C GLY A 73 10.66 9.70 -5.74
N GLY A 74 9.45 9.36 -6.16
CA GLY A 74 8.70 8.23 -5.63
C GLY A 74 8.82 6.99 -6.50
N ARG A 75 8.31 5.88 -5.99
CA ARG A 75 8.23 4.60 -6.72
C ARG A 75 7.00 3.80 -6.31
N LEU A 76 6.54 2.94 -7.21
CA LEU A 76 5.51 1.96 -6.92
C LEU A 76 6.21 0.66 -6.54
N VAL A 77 6.01 0.20 -5.30
CA VAL A 77 6.54 -1.07 -4.79
C VAL A 77 5.43 -2.12 -4.84
N THR A 78 5.73 -3.26 -5.42
CA THR A 78 4.81 -4.37 -5.68
C THR A 78 5.28 -5.64 -4.94
N PRO A 79 4.43 -6.67 -4.78
CA PRO A 79 4.83 -7.93 -4.16
C PRO A 79 5.97 -8.67 -4.87
N ASP A 80 6.28 -8.30 -6.11
CA ASP A 80 7.35 -8.88 -6.91
C ASP A 80 8.70 -8.18 -6.68
N ASP A 81 8.70 -6.98 -6.08
CA ASP A 81 9.91 -6.22 -5.80
C ASP A 81 10.66 -6.75 -4.55
N GLU A 82 11.99 -6.63 -4.56
CA GLU A 82 12.83 -6.97 -3.41
C GLU A 82 12.50 -6.12 -2.18
N GLU A 83 12.13 -4.86 -2.43
CA GLU A 83 11.80 -3.89 -1.39
C GLU A 83 10.48 -4.19 -0.66
N TRP A 84 9.64 -5.09 -1.19
CA TRP A 84 8.37 -5.41 -0.55
C TRP A 84 8.60 -5.90 0.89
N PRO A 85 7.95 -5.30 1.92
CA PRO A 85 8.24 -5.59 3.33
C PRO A 85 7.60 -6.92 3.77
N ARG A 86 8.11 -8.04 3.21
CA ARG A 86 7.54 -9.39 3.33
C ARG A 86 7.34 -9.80 4.79
N LEU A 87 8.32 -9.54 5.65
CA LEU A 87 8.24 -9.91 7.06
C LEU A 87 7.16 -9.13 7.80
N ALA A 88 7.07 -7.81 7.58
CA ALA A 88 6.04 -6.98 8.19
C ALA A 88 4.62 -7.40 7.72
N PHE A 89 4.49 -7.74 6.44
CA PHE A 89 3.21 -8.14 5.85
C PHE A 89 2.88 -9.63 6.04
N ALA A 90 3.78 -10.45 6.59
CA ALA A 90 3.52 -11.85 6.91
C ALA A 90 2.32 -12.02 7.86
N SER A 91 2.06 -11.02 8.72
CA SER A 91 0.89 -10.99 9.60
C SER A 91 -0.44 -11.11 8.85
N PHE A 92 -0.56 -10.55 7.64
CA PHE A 92 -1.76 -10.68 6.80
C PHE A 92 -2.01 -12.12 6.29
N ALA A 93 -1.04 -13.03 6.44
CA ALA A 93 -1.26 -14.45 6.19
C ALA A 93 -1.97 -15.17 7.35
N GLY A 94 -1.99 -14.56 8.55
CA GLY A 94 -2.62 -15.13 9.74
C GLY A 94 -4.15 -15.26 9.61
N ALA A 95 -4.70 -16.35 10.14
CA ALA A 95 -6.14 -16.67 10.05
C ALA A 95 -7.03 -15.56 10.64
N ASP A 96 -6.63 -14.97 11.75
CA ASP A 96 -7.39 -13.93 12.45
C ASP A 96 -7.56 -12.66 11.62
N LEU A 97 -6.48 -12.18 10.98
CA LEU A 97 -6.55 -11.03 10.09
C LEU A 97 -7.32 -11.38 8.82
N ARG A 98 -7.10 -12.57 8.24
CA ARG A 98 -7.85 -13.01 7.05
C ARG A 98 -9.34 -13.14 7.27
N ALA A 99 -9.80 -13.42 8.49
CA ALA A 99 -11.23 -13.43 8.83
C ALA A 99 -11.85 -12.03 8.81
N ARG A 100 -11.05 -10.96 8.99
CA ARG A 100 -11.54 -9.59 8.92
C ARG A 100 -11.75 -9.18 7.47
N PRO A 101 -12.83 -8.43 7.15
CA PRO A 101 -13.06 -7.92 5.79
C PRO A 101 -11.86 -7.15 5.23
N THR A 102 -11.13 -6.45 6.10
CA THR A 102 -9.99 -5.59 5.74
C THR A 102 -8.61 -6.20 5.97
N GLY A 103 -8.51 -7.44 6.47
CA GLY A 103 -7.22 -8.01 6.87
C GLY A 103 -6.51 -8.77 5.75
N ILE A 104 -6.43 -8.16 4.57
CA ILE A 104 -5.59 -8.63 3.46
C ILE A 104 -4.43 -7.66 3.26
N ALA A 105 -3.31 -8.17 2.74
CA ALA A 105 -2.18 -7.35 2.37
C ALA A 105 -2.56 -6.35 1.25
N PRO A 106 -1.94 -5.16 1.20
CA PRO A 106 -2.12 -4.23 0.09
C PRO A 106 -1.70 -4.87 -1.25
N LEU A 107 -2.31 -4.42 -2.35
CA LEU A 107 -1.93 -4.84 -3.70
C LEU A 107 -0.58 -4.27 -4.13
N ALA A 108 -0.34 -2.98 -3.82
CA ALA A 108 0.90 -2.27 -4.11
C ALA A 108 1.05 -1.11 -3.10
N LEU A 109 2.26 -0.55 -2.99
CA LEU A 109 2.58 0.60 -2.15
C LEU A 109 3.12 1.74 -3.01
N TRP A 110 2.51 2.92 -2.89
CA TRP A 110 2.99 4.16 -3.51
C TRP A 110 3.91 4.87 -2.52
N VAL A 111 5.21 4.97 -2.84
CA VAL A 111 6.25 5.36 -1.87
C VAL A 111 6.90 6.69 -2.22
N ILE A 112 6.80 7.59 -1.26
CA ILE A 112 7.51 8.87 -1.03
C ILE A 112 8.93 8.76 -0.43
N GLY A 113 10.03 8.88 -1.18
CA GLY A 113 11.35 9.16 -0.59
C GLY A 113 12.41 8.06 -0.71
N PRO A 114 13.64 8.33 -0.26
CA PRO A 114 14.82 7.58 -0.70
C PRO A 114 15.07 6.25 0.02
N GLN A 115 14.54 6.06 1.23
CA GLN A 115 14.79 4.87 2.05
C GLN A 115 13.97 3.69 1.56
N ARG A 116 14.57 2.48 1.60
CA ARG A 116 13.89 1.26 1.20
C ARG A 116 13.05 0.67 2.34
N LEU A 117 11.83 0.21 2.01
CA LEU A 117 10.88 -0.34 2.98
C LEU A 117 11.37 -1.67 3.60
N ASP A 118 12.08 -2.49 2.84
CA ASP A 118 12.69 -3.73 3.31
C ASP A 118 13.84 -3.48 4.31
N GLU A 119 14.43 -2.29 4.33
CA GLU A 119 15.47 -1.94 5.30
C GLU A 119 14.89 -1.33 6.58
N ILE A 120 13.92 -0.42 6.43
CA ILE A 120 13.35 0.34 7.57
C ILE A 120 12.68 -0.58 8.59
N HIS A 121 11.93 -1.60 8.12
CA HIS A 121 11.09 -2.39 9.03
C HIS A 121 11.88 -3.25 10.03
N HIS A 122 13.17 -3.49 9.81
CA HIS A 122 14.01 -4.31 10.70
C HIS A 122 14.29 -3.64 12.06
N ARG A 123 14.40 -2.31 12.07
CA ARG A 123 14.61 -1.51 13.29
C ARG A 123 13.63 -0.36 13.28
N ALA A 124 12.35 -0.68 13.48
CA ALA A 124 11.31 0.32 13.55
C ALA A 124 10.38 0.14 14.76
N ALA A 125 9.81 1.24 15.23
CA ALA A 125 8.78 1.29 16.25
C ALA A 125 7.58 2.08 15.75
N ALA A 126 6.38 1.57 16.04
CA ALA A 126 5.15 2.28 15.75
C ALA A 126 4.83 3.27 16.88
N ILE A 127 4.68 4.56 16.56
CA ILE A 127 4.18 5.57 17.50
C ILE A 127 2.80 6.03 17.02
N VAL A 128 1.77 5.67 17.79
CA VAL A 128 0.38 6.02 17.55
C VAL A 128 -0.24 6.60 18.81
N GLY A 129 -1.26 7.44 18.65
CA GLY A 129 -1.91 8.11 19.78
C GLY A 129 -3.30 8.64 19.45
N THR A 130 -3.92 9.29 20.43
CA THR A 130 -5.20 9.98 20.24
C THR A 130 -5.03 11.19 19.32
N ARG A 131 -6.05 11.46 18.50
CA ARG A 131 -6.12 12.70 17.70
C ARG A 131 -6.37 13.94 18.57
N ALA A 132 -6.87 13.77 19.79
CA ALA A 132 -7.07 14.86 20.76
C ALA A 132 -6.00 14.79 21.86
N ALA A 133 -4.72 14.81 21.47
CA ALA A 133 -3.61 14.72 22.41
C ALA A 133 -3.49 16.02 23.21
N THR A 134 -3.24 15.90 24.51
CA THR A 134 -2.88 17.06 25.34
C THR A 134 -1.47 17.54 25.00
N ALA A 135 -1.13 18.77 25.40
CA ALA A 135 0.23 19.30 25.25
C ALA A 135 1.27 18.37 25.92
N TYR A 136 0.94 17.77 27.06
CA TYR A 136 1.80 16.77 27.70
C TYR A 136 1.97 15.51 26.85
N GLY A 137 0.87 14.98 26.28
CA GLY A 137 0.93 13.81 25.41
C GLY A 137 1.76 14.05 24.14
N GLN A 138 1.65 15.25 23.55
CA GLN A 138 2.49 15.67 22.41
C GLN A 138 3.97 15.73 22.81
N HIS A 139 4.28 16.31 23.98
CA HIS A 139 5.65 16.40 24.47
C HIS A 139 6.28 15.02 24.67
N VAL A 140 5.61 14.12 25.39
CA VAL A 140 6.11 12.75 25.64
C VAL A 140 6.27 11.97 24.33
N ALA A 141 5.33 12.08 23.39
CA ALA A 141 5.47 11.45 22.08
C ALA A 141 6.69 11.98 21.29
N GLY A 142 6.96 13.29 21.41
CA GLY A 142 8.14 13.92 20.85
C GLY A 142 9.46 13.41 21.45
N GLU A 143 9.52 13.28 22.78
CA GLU A 143 10.71 12.74 23.46
C GLU A 143 10.97 11.28 23.08
N LEU A 144 9.92 10.45 23.02
CA LEU A 144 10.04 9.06 22.57
C LEU A 144 10.54 8.97 21.12
N ALA A 145 9.99 9.81 20.23
CA ALA A 145 10.42 9.88 18.84
C ALA A 145 11.90 10.30 18.72
N ALA A 146 12.31 11.33 19.48
CA ALA A 146 13.70 11.80 19.48
C ALA A 146 14.67 10.70 19.93
N GLY A 147 14.39 10.03 21.07
CA GLY A 147 15.25 8.97 21.57
C GLY A 147 15.34 7.75 20.64
N LEU A 148 14.26 7.41 19.94
CA LEU A 148 14.28 6.35 18.91
C LEU A 148 15.12 6.76 17.70
N ALA A 149 14.99 8.00 17.24
CA ALA A 149 15.77 8.51 16.12
C ALA A 149 17.27 8.58 16.45
N GLU A 150 17.64 8.98 17.66
CA GLU A 150 19.03 8.98 18.17
C GLU A 150 19.66 7.58 18.22
N HIS A 151 18.85 6.53 18.14
CA HIS A 151 19.30 5.14 18.13
C HIS A 151 19.11 4.46 16.77
N ASP A 152 18.93 5.23 15.70
CA ASP A 152 18.70 4.74 14.33
C ASP A 152 17.49 3.78 14.25
N VAL A 153 16.44 4.05 15.03
CA VAL A 153 15.18 3.33 14.96
C VAL A 153 14.18 4.14 14.13
N GLY A 154 13.71 3.55 13.03
CA GLY A 154 12.67 4.13 12.19
C GLY A 154 11.35 4.27 12.92
N ILE A 155 10.64 5.36 12.70
CA ILE A 155 9.34 5.62 13.33
C ILE A 155 8.25 5.44 12.30
N ILE A 156 7.30 4.54 12.58
CA ILE A 156 6.13 4.31 11.73
C ILE A 156 4.91 4.95 12.42
N SER A 157 4.20 5.83 11.71
CA SER A 157 2.98 6.45 12.20
C SER A 157 1.96 6.62 11.08
N GLY A 158 0.68 6.81 11.44
CA GLY A 158 -0.43 6.95 10.50
C GLY A 158 -0.60 8.35 9.91
N GLY A 159 0.29 9.29 10.20
CA GLY A 159 0.21 10.68 9.70
C GLY A 159 -1.05 11.44 10.15
N ALA A 160 -1.71 11.00 11.22
CA ALA A 160 -2.91 11.65 11.72
C ALA A 160 -2.56 13.02 12.31
N ILE A 161 -3.24 14.07 11.85
CA ILE A 161 -3.13 15.41 12.43
C ILE A 161 -3.80 15.41 13.80
N VAL A 162 -3.17 16.06 14.79
CA VAL A 162 -3.76 16.33 16.09
C VAL A 162 -4.80 17.45 15.91
N LEU A 163 -6.03 17.19 16.37
CA LEU A 163 -7.18 18.09 16.30
C LEU A 163 -7.08 19.25 17.31
#